data_AF-A0A0G4M6A5-F1
#
_entry.id   AF-A0A0G4M6A5-F1
#
_cell.length_a   1.000
_cell.length_b   1.000
_cell.length_c   1.000
_cell.angle_alpha   90.00
_cell.angle_beta   90.00
_cell.angle_gamma   90.00
#
_symmetry.space_group_name_H-M   'P 1'
#
loop_
_entity.id
_entity.type
_entity.pdbx_description
1 polymer ?
#
loop_
_entity_poly.entity_id
_entity_poly.type
_entity_poly.pdbx_seq_one_letter_code
_entity_poly.pdbx_strand_id
1 'polypeptide(L)'
;MRHDLGGAKYRAAPPRDKTKSASAFSSLVDWVSRIAEDCGWKVETEMLRIPSTRNTALLGRARTTPAAEIDAGQIVEKYGGTAGYYKNAINLTRSKARGH
;
A
#
# COMPACT_ATOMS: atom_id res chain seq x y z
N MET A 1 7.38 -3.01 -10.77
CA MET A 1 6.29 -3.98 -10.58
C MET A 1 5.83 -3.89 -9.13
N ARG A 2 4.53 -4.04 -8.83
CA ARG A 2 3.98 -3.84 -7.47
C ARG A 2 3.36 -5.12 -6.95
N HIS A 3 3.26 -5.21 -5.63
CA HIS A 3 2.78 -6.39 -4.94
C HIS A 3 1.67 -6.03 -3.94
N ASP A 4 0.74 -6.95 -3.73
CA ASP A 4 -0.22 -6.89 -2.62
C ASP A 4 0.43 -7.34 -1.31
N LEU A 5 -0.33 -7.38 -0.21
CA LEU A 5 0.17 -7.82 1.09
C LEU A 5 0.59 -9.30 1.11
N GLY A 6 0.06 -10.10 0.17
CA GLY A 6 0.43 -11.51 -0.03
C GLY A 6 1.69 -11.70 -0.86
N GLY A 7 2.25 -10.64 -1.45
CA GLY A 7 3.41 -10.67 -2.32
C GLY A 7 3.11 -11.00 -3.80
N ALA A 8 1.84 -11.13 -4.18
CA ALA A 8 1.43 -11.36 -5.55
C ALA A 8 1.45 -10.05 -6.35
N LYS A 9 1.70 -10.14 -7.66
CA LYS A 9 1.77 -8.98 -8.56
C LYS A 9 0.40 -8.30 -8.62
N TYR A 10 0.30 -7.09 -8.09
CA TYR A 10 -0.96 -6.33 -8.02
C TYR A 10 -0.84 -4.98 -8.73
N ARG A 11 -1.84 -4.64 -9.54
CA ARG A 11 -2.02 -3.30 -10.10
C ARG A 11 -3.22 -2.66 -9.45
N ALA A 12 -2.95 -1.67 -8.60
CA ALA A 12 -3.97 -0.81 -8.04
C ALA A 12 -4.79 -0.15 -9.16
N ALA A 13 -6.11 -0.12 -8.97
CA ALA A 13 -7.04 0.59 -9.84
C ALA A 13 -6.66 2.08 -9.94
N PRO A 14 -7.04 2.77 -11.03
CA PRO A 14 -6.81 4.20 -11.16
C PRO A 14 -7.34 4.99 -9.93
N PRO A 15 -6.68 6.09 -9.55
CA PRO A 15 -7.02 6.85 -8.34
C PRO A 15 -8.50 7.27 -8.33
N ARG A 16 -9.15 7.26 -7.16
CA ARG A 16 -10.54 7.75 -7.00
C ARG A 16 -10.69 9.20 -7.42
N ASP A 17 -9.65 9.98 -7.17
CA ASP A 17 -9.56 11.39 -7.50
C ASP A 17 -9.09 11.58 -8.95
N LYS A 18 -10.05 11.88 -9.83
CA LYS A 18 -9.81 12.10 -11.27
C LYS A 18 -8.96 13.36 -11.55
N THR A 19 -8.74 14.22 -10.56
CA THR A 19 -7.85 15.38 -10.69
C THR A 19 -6.38 14.99 -10.56
N LYS A 20 -6.08 13.82 -9.98
CA LYS A 20 -4.71 13.30 -9.83
C LYS A 20 -4.31 12.55 -11.09
N SER A 21 -3.03 12.68 -11.47
CA SER A 21 -2.51 11.97 -12.65
C SER A 21 -2.75 10.46 -12.52
N ALA A 22 -3.21 9.81 -13.59
CA ALA A 22 -3.42 8.36 -13.66
C ALA A 22 -2.11 7.55 -13.67
N SER A 23 -1.04 8.11 -13.11
CA SER A 23 0.25 7.45 -13.03
C SER A 23 0.14 6.22 -12.13
N ALA A 24 1.03 5.24 -12.37
CA ALA A 24 1.19 4.15 -11.45
C ALA A 24 1.37 4.72 -10.04
N PHE A 25 2.31 5.66 -9.82
CA PHE A 25 2.61 6.20 -8.48
C PHE A 25 1.36 6.69 -7.74
N SER A 26 0.54 7.52 -8.38
CA SER A 26 -0.73 8.01 -7.82
C SER A 26 -1.69 6.88 -7.44
N SER A 27 -1.76 5.82 -8.26
CA SER A 27 -2.62 4.65 -7.99
C SER A 27 -2.15 3.86 -6.77
N LEU A 28 -0.83 3.80 -6.52
CA LEU A 28 -0.30 3.18 -5.31
C LEU A 28 -0.59 4.03 -4.08
N VAL A 29 -0.40 5.35 -4.17
CA VAL A 29 -0.71 6.25 -3.07
C VAL A 29 -2.19 6.12 -2.69
N ASP A 30 -3.12 6.15 -3.66
CA ASP A 30 -4.56 5.94 -3.38
C ASP A 30 -4.82 4.57 -2.74
N TRP A 31 -4.16 3.51 -3.22
CA TRP A 31 -4.33 2.17 -2.65
C TRP A 31 -3.82 2.08 -1.21
N VAL A 32 -2.65 2.64 -0.89
CA VAL A 32 -2.11 2.67 0.48
C VAL A 32 -2.98 3.56 1.38
N SER A 33 -3.47 4.70 0.88
CA SER A 33 -4.43 5.55 1.60
C SER A 33 -5.68 4.77 1.99
N ARG A 34 -6.23 3.93 1.10
CA ARG A 34 -7.40 3.10 1.43
C ARG A 34 -7.12 2.10 2.55
N ILE A 35 -5.94 1.47 2.56
CA ILE A 35 -5.55 0.56 3.65
C ILE A 35 -5.53 1.32 4.98
N ALA A 36 -4.96 2.52 4.99
CA ALA A 36 -4.91 3.34 6.20
C ALA A 36 -6.30 3.86 6.63
N GLU A 37 -7.17 4.22 5.69
CA GLU A 37 -8.58 4.55 5.95
C GLU A 37 -9.33 3.35 6.58
N ASP A 38 -9.19 2.15 6.01
CA ASP A 38 -9.80 0.92 6.53
C ASP A 38 -9.28 0.56 7.92
N CYS A 39 -8.03 0.91 8.24
CA CYS A 39 -7.46 0.80 9.60
C CYS A 39 -8.01 1.85 10.58
N GLY A 40 -8.98 2.66 10.16
CA GLY A 40 -9.64 3.67 11.00
C GLY A 40 -8.85 4.96 11.15
N TRP A 41 -7.97 5.29 10.21
CA TRP A 41 -7.22 6.56 10.22
C TRP A 41 -7.81 7.59 9.26
N LYS A 42 -7.83 8.85 9.69
CA LYS A 42 -8.03 9.98 8.80
C LYS A 42 -6.71 10.25 8.06
N VAL A 43 -6.66 9.84 6.80
CA VAL A 43 -5.44 9.97 5.99
C VAL A 43 -5.32 11.37 5.38
N GLU A 44 -4.22 12.04 5.68
CA GLU A 44 -3.81 13.28 5.04
C GLU A 44 -2.63 12.99 4.10
N THR A 45 -2.60 13.64 2.93
CA THR A 45 -1.55 13.44 1.94
C THR A 45 -0.77 14.73 1.74
N GLU A 46 0.54 14.68 1.96
CA GLU A 46 1.43 15.83 1.76
C GLU A 46 2.53 15.50 0.76
N MET A 47 2.79 16.43 -0.17
CA MET A 47 3.87 16.28 -1.14
C MET A 47 5.16 16.85 -0.55
N LEU A 48 6.13 15.97 -0.30
CA LEU A 48 7.46 16.38 0.15
C LEU A 48 8.19 17.01 -1.04
N ARG A 49 8.45 18.31 -0.96
CA ARG A 49 9.17 19.06 -2.00
C ARG A 49 10.67 18.82 -1.90
N ILE A 50 11.11 17.64 -2.33
CA ILE A 50 12.53 17.31 -2.50
C ILE A 50 12.88 17.46 -3.98
N PRO A 51 13.85 18.32 -4.37
CA PRO A 51 14.08 18.69 -5.77
C PRO A 51 14.31 17.52 -6.75
N SER A 52 14.87 16.41 -6.26
CA SER A 52 15.23 15.23 -7.07
C SER A 52 14.24 14.08 -6.99
N THR A 53 13.22 14.14 -6.12
CA THR A 53 12.29 13.02 -5.90
C THR A 53 10.85 13.50 -5.71
N ARG A 54 9.90 12.82 -6.36
CA ARG A 54 8.47 13.01 -6.08
C ARG A 54 8.08 12.11 -4.93
N ASN A 55 8.32 12.58 -3.71
CA ASN A 55 7.95 11.86 -2.50
C ASN A 55 6.58 12.33 -2.00
N THR A 56 5.72 11.39 -1.64
CA THR A 56 4.41 11.66 -1.04
C THR A 56 4.36 11.02 0.33
N ALA A 57 4.11 11.85 1.34
CA ALA A 57 3.86 11.40 2.69
C ALA A 57 2.37 11.16 2.90
N LEU A 58 2.04 10.04 3.55
CA LEU A 58 0.71 9.74 4.06
C LEU A 58 0.76 9.87 5.59
N LEU A 59 -0.12 10.69 6.15
CA LEU A 59 -0.15 11.04 7.56
C LEU A 59 -1.49 10.59 8.16
N GLY A 60 -1.45 9.79 9.23
CA GLY A 60 -2.62 9.41 10.02
C GLY A 60 -2.54 10.01 11.42
N ARG A 61 -2.91 11.28 11.58
CA ARG A 61 -2.82 11.98 12.88
C ARG A 61 -4.03 11.73 13.79
N ALA A 62 -5.19 11.55 13.19
CA ALA A 62 -6.44 11.32 13.89
C ALA A 62 -7.03 9.97 13.47
N ARG A 63 -7.67 9.29 14.41
CA ARG A 63 -8.45 8.10 14.13
C ARG A 63 -9.90 8.47 13.91
N THR A 64 -10.50 7.90 12.87
CA THR A 64 -11.95 7.92 12.64
C THR A 64 -12.65 6.83 13.45
N THR A 65 -11.93 5.74 13.75
CA THR A 65 -12.47 4.57 14.44
C THR A 65 -11.51 4.13 15.56
N PRO A 66 -12.01 3.80 16.77
CA PRO A 66 -11.19 3.27 17.84
C PRO A 66 -10.44 2.00 17.41
N ALA A 67 -9.19 1.87 17.85
CA ALA A 67 -8.35 0.72 17.46
C ALA A 67 -8.95 -0.64 17.86
N ALA A 68 -9.73 -0.68 18.93
CA ALA A 68 -10.38 -1.89 19.43
C ALA A 68 -11.50 -2.41 18.51
N GLU A 69 -12.06 -1.56 17.66
CA GLU A 69 -13.13 -1.90 16.72
C GLU A 69 -12.57 -2.31 15.34
N ILE A 70 -11.26 -2.21 15.14
CA ILE A 70 -10.60 -2.51 13.88
C ILE A 70 -10.14 -3.97 13.87
N ASP A 71 -10.77 -4.78 13.02
CA ASP A 71 -10.29 -6.14 12.73
C ASP A 71 -9.15 -6.09 11.70
N ALA A 72 -7.91 -6.05 12.23
CA ALA A 72 -6.71 -6.09 11.41
C ALA A 72 -6.61 -7.36 10.55
N GLY A 73 -7.16 -8.49 11.00
CA GLY A 73 -7.17 -9.75 10.25
C GLY A 73 -8.02 -9.64 8.99
N GLN A 74 -9.24 -9.09 9.14
CA GLN A 74 -10.16 -8.87 8.02
C GLN A 74 -9.58 -7.88 6.99
N ILE A 75 -8.91 -6.82 7.44
CA ILE A 75 -8.26 -5.85 6.55
C ILE A 75 -7.13 -6.54 5.76
N VAL A 76 -6.27 -7.30 6.44
CA VAL A 76 -5.17 -8.01 5.78
C VAL A 76 -5.71 -8.98 4.72
N GLU A 77 -6.76 -9.73 5.04
CA GLU A 77 -7.41 -10.65 4.10
C GLU A 77 -8.01 -9.92 2.88
N LYS A 78 -8.71 -8.81 3.10
CA LYS A 78 -9.29 -7.95 2.05
C LYS A 78 -8.25 -7.45 1.04
N TYR A 79 -7.01 -7.22 1.48
CA TYR A 79 -5.92 -6.68 0.66
C TYR A 79 -4.94 -7.75 0.12
N GLY A 80 -5.38 -9.02 0.02
CA GLY A 80 -4.63 -10.12 -0.59
C GLY A 80 -4.12 -11.16 0.43
N GLY A 81 -4.37 -10.94 1.72
CA GLY A 81 -4.00 -11.85 2.80
C GLY A 81 -2.49 -12.05 2.96
N THR A 82 -2.10 -12.98 3.83
CA THR A 82 -0.70 -13.38 4.05
C THR A 82 -0.39 -14.77 3.48
N ALA A 83 -1.37 -15.47 2.91
CA ALA A 83 -1.23 -16.87 2.50
C ALA A 83 -0.12 -17.11 1.46
N GLY A 84 0.15 -16.12 0.60
CA GLY A 84 1.24 -16.16 -0.39
C GLY A 84 2.61 -15.72 0.17
N TYR A 85 2.65 -15.05 1.32
CA TYR A 85 3.84 -14.36 1.83
C TYR A 85 5.01 -15.31 2.04
N TYR A 86 4.79 -16.44 2.73
CA TYR A 86 5.84 -17.41 3.01
C TYR A 86 6.44 -18.01 1.74
N LYS A 87 5.59 -18.40 0.77
CA LYS A 87 6.03 -18.94 -0.53
C LYS A 87 6.81 -17.88 -1.32
N ASN A 88 6.34 -16.64 -1.31
CA ASN A 88 7.00 -15.53 -2.00
C ASN A 88 8.34 -15.15 -1.33
N ALA A 89 8.42 -15.16 0.00
CA ALA A 89 9.66 -14.93 0.76
C ALA A 89 10.71 -16.03 0.50
N ILE A 90 10.28 -17.30 0.41
CA ILE A 90 11.16 -18.40 -0.01
C ILE A 90 11.65 -18.19 -1.45
N ASN A 91 10.78 -17.78 -2.37
CA ASN A 91 11.21 -17.52 -3.76
C ASN A 91 12.23 -16.37 -3.84
N LEU A 92 12.10 -15.34 -3.01
CA LEU A 92 13.06 -14.24 -2.88
C LEU A 92 14.43 -14.70 -2.36
N THR A 93 14.45 -15.55 -1.32
CA THR A 93 15.71 -16.10 -0.80
C THR A 93 16.39 -17.07 -1.77
N ARG A 94 15.60 -17.84 -2.53
CA ARG A 94 16.11 -18.70 -3.60
C ARG A 94 16.58 -17.93 -4.84
N SER A 95 16.08 -16.72 -5.07
CA SER A 95 16.46 -15.87 -6.21
C SER A 95 17.88 -15.29 -6.12
N LYS A 96 18.67 -15.60 -5.09
CA LYS A 96 20.06 -15.10 -4.92
C LYS A 96 21.09 -15.67 -5.91
N ALA A 97 20.65 -16.20 -7.06
CA ALA A 97 21.50 -16.80 -8.09
C ALA A 97 21.20 -16.28 -9.51
N ARG A 98 20.80 -15.02 -9.69
CA ARG A 98 20.93 -14.35 -11.00
C ARG A 98 21.75 -13.08 -10.83
N GLY A 99 23.03 -13.23 -11.15
CA GLY A 99 24.08 -12.24 -11.00
C GLY A 99 24.02 -11.08 -11.99
N HIS A 100 24.99 -10.20 -11.76
CA HIS A 100 25.46 -9.02 -12.46
C HIS A 100 25.43 -9.09 -13.98
#